data_AF-A0A959CNG4-F1
#
_entry.id   AF-A0A959CNG4-F1
#
_cell.length_a   1.000
_cell.length_b   1.000
_cell.length_c   1.000
_cell.angle_alpha   90.00
_cell.angle_beta   90.00
_cell.angle_gamma   90.00
#
_symmetry.space_group_name_H-M   'P 1'
#
loop_
_entity.id
_entity.type
_entity.pdbx_description
1 polymer ?
#
loop_
_entity_poly.entity_id
_entity_poly.type
_entity_poly.pdbx_seq_one_letter_code
_entity_poly.pdbx_strand_id
1 'polypeptide(L)'
;MKKSSLAPLAITFAASGLWDTVAAFMYFFAVGTGRLIDSPPIDPFFSVFLGSFFLCFAYIQFLSAFNIRRYAFNVGCLIIGRVFYVIQLYTYMSFVEGFPSTFWFTGIIDGTFILLYLILARRGGLGARDLFLPQAGS
;
A
#
# COMPACT_ATOMS: atom_id res chain seq x y z
N MET A 1 -14.50 -18.55 23.25
CA MET A 1 -13.75 -17.52 22.50
C MET A 1 -14.74 -16.66 21.74
N LYS A 2 -14.73 -15.34 21.97
CA LYS A 2 -15.58 -14.39 21.21
C LYS A 2 -15.11 -14.40 19.75
N LYS A 3 -15.97 -14.71 18.78
CA LYS A 3 -15.63 -14.62 17.35
C LYS A 3 -15.18 -13.19 17.07
N SER A 4 -13.87 -12.97 16.91
CA SER A 4 -13.35 -11.64 16.58
C SER A 4 -13.77 -11.29 15.16
N SER A 5 -14.39 -10.14 14.99
CA SER A 5 -14.82 -9.68 13.67
C SER A 5 -13.62 -9.24 12.84
N LEU A 6 -13.60 -9.66 11.57
CA LEU A 6 -12.65 -9.15 10.57
C LEU A 6 -13.12 -7.84 9.90
N ALA A 7 -14.31 -7.34 10.26
CA ALA A 7 -14.86 -6.11 9.69
C ALA A 7 -13.92 -4.90 9.83
N PRO A 8 -13.23 -4.67 10.97
CA PRO A 8 -12.27 -3.57 11.06
C PRO A 8 -11.14 -3.70 10.04
N LEU A 9 -10.59 -4.91 9.85
CA LEU A 9 -9.55 -5.15 8.86
C LEU A 9 -10.06 -4.88 7.45
N ALA A 10 -11.27 -5.35 7.11
CA ALA A 10 -11.88 -5.11 5.81
C ALA A 10 -12.08 -3.61 5.52
N ILE A 11 -12.59 -2.86 6.50
CA ILE A 11 -12.79 -1.40 6.38
C ILE A 11 -11.44 -0.70 6.19
N THR A 12 -10.44 -1.04 6.99
CA THR A 12 -9.10 -0.47 6.85
C THR A 12 -8.49 -0.81 5.49
N PHE A 13 -8.68 -2.03 4.99
CA PHE A 13 -8.20 -2.46 3.67
C PHE A 13 -8.86 -1.66 2.54
N ALA A 14 -10.18 -1.43 2.62
CA ALA A 14 -10.89 -0.57 1.67
C ALA A 14 -10.43 0.90 1.77
N ALA A 15 -10.25 1.43 2.99
CA ALA A 15 -9.79 2.80 3.19
C ALA A 15 -8.36 3.02 2.64
N SER A 16 -7.52 2.01 2.72
CA SER A 16 -6.20 2.03 2.08
C SER A 16 -6.26 1.92 0.56
N GLY A 17 -7.26 1.23 0.00
CA GLY A 17 -7.54 1.26 -1.43
C GLY A 17 -7.96 2.66 -1.91
N LEU A 18 -8.70 3.41 -1.08
CA LEU A 18 -8.98 4.82 -1.36
C LEU A 18 -7.69 5.65 -1.34
N TRP A 19 -6.80 5.40 -0.39
CA TRP A 19 -5.48 6.05 -0.37
C TRP A 19 -4.66 5.74 -1.62
N ASP A 20 -4.63 4.50 -2.10
CA ASP A 20 -3.92 4.16 -3.34
C ASP A 20 -4.55 4.85 -4.55
N THR A 21 -5.86 5.05 -4.56
CA THR A 21 -6.52 5.86 -5.60
C THR A 21 -6.05 7.32 -5.57
N VAL A 22 -5.88 7.90 -4.37
CA VAL A 22 -5.32 9.26 -4.21
C VAL A 22 -3.85 9.29 -4.65
N ALA A 23 -3.05 8.29 -4.27
CA ALA A 23 -1.67 8.17 -4.70
C ALA A 23 -1.57 8.07 -6.23
N ALA A 24 -2.43 7.29 -6.89
CA ALA A 24 -2.50 7.22 -8.34
C ALA A 24 -2.72 8.60 -8.97
N PHE A 25 -3.68 9.37 -8.44
CA PHE A 25 -3.93 10.74 -8.88
C PHE A 25 -2.70 11.65 -8.69
N MET A 26 -2.00 11.54 -7.56
CA MET A 26 -0.75 12.26 -7.34
C MET A 26 0.31 11.89 -8.38
N TYR A 27 0.47 10.60 -8.71
CA TYR A 27 1.42 10.16 -9.73
C TYR A 27 1.05 10.64 -11.14
N PHE A 28 -0.23 10.69 -11.48
CA PHE A 28 -0.66 11.19 -12.79
C PHE A 28 -0.53 12.70 -12.95
N PHE A 29 -0.82 13.48 -11.91
CA PHE A 29 -1.03 14.92 -12.04
C PHE A 29 -0.08 15.80 -11.23
N ALA A 30 0.57 15.25 -10.20
CA ALA A 30 1.50 16.00 -9.35
C ALA A 30 2.95 15.55 -9.51
N VAL A 31 3.21 14.31 -9.93
CA VAL A 31 4.55 13.79 -10.23
C VAL A 31 4.82 13.96 -11.73
N GLY A 32 5.70 14.90 -12.08
CA GLY A 32 6.14 15.15 -13.46
C GLY A 32 5.47 16.34 -14.16
N THR A 33 4.51 17.03 -13.55
CA THR A 33 3.92 18.27 -14.09
C THR A 33 4.77 19.48 -13.71
N GLY A 34 5.26 20.22 -14.71
CA GLY A 34 5.99 21.48 -14.52
C GLY A 34 7.42 21.37 -13.97
N ARG A 35 7.95 20.15 -13.83
CA ARG A 35 9.36 19.90 -13.47
C ARG A 35 9.96 18.88 -14.43
N LEU A 36 11.01 19.28 -15.14
CA LEU A 36 12.09 18.36 -15.50
C LEU A 36 12.56 17.77 -14.15
N ILE A 37 12.12 16.57 -13.81
CA ILE A 37 12.62 15.87 -12.62
C ILE A 37 14.01 15.38 -13.01
N ASP A 38 15.01 16.24 -13.23
CA ASP A 38 16.32 15.81 -13.75
C ASP A 38 17.14 14.99 -12.72
N SER A 39 16.64 14.78 -11.50
CA SER A 39 17.30 13.95 -10.49
C SER A 39 16.34 13.41 -9.41
N PRO A 40 16.02 12.09 -9.43
CA PRO A 40 16.23 11.17 -10.56
C PRO A 40 15.24 11.47 -11.71
N PRO A 41 15.67 11.39 -12.99
CA PRO A 41 14.79 11.45 -14.17
C PRO A 41 13.69 10.40 -14.09
N ILE A 42 12.51 10.82 -13.63
CA ILE A 42 11.28 10.06 -13.78
C ILE A 42 10.70 10.49 -15.12
N ASP A 43 10.91 9.62 -16.12
CA ASP A 43 10.17 9.71 -17.38
C ASP A 43 8.65 9.76 -17.06
N PRO A 44 7.86 10.65 -17.68
CA PRO A 44 6.41 10.67 -17.54
C PRO A 44 5.74 9.28 -17.72
N PHE A 45 6.36 8.40 -18.51
CA PHE A 45 5.96 7.00 -18.60
C PHE A 45 5.96 6.30 -17.23
N PHE A 46 7.00 6.46 -16.42
CA PHE A 46 7.09 5.81 -15.11
C PHE A 46 6.08 6.36 -14.11
N SER A 47 5.74 7.65 -14.17
CA SER A 47 4.70 8.20 -13.30
C SER A 47 3.31 7.66 -13.66
N VAL A 48 2.99 7.58 -14.96
CA VAL A 48 1.74 6.97 -15.44
C VAL A 48 1.69 5.46 -15.17
N PHE A 49 2.81 4.77 -15.36
CA PHE A 49 2.93 3.35 -15.05
C PHE A 49 2.64 3.09 -13.57
N LEU A 50 3.34 3.80 -12.66
CA LEU A 50 3.14 3.67 -11.21
C LEU A 50 1.71 4.03 -10.79
N GLY A 51 1.17 5.14 -11.30
CA GLY A 51 -0.22 5.51 -11.05
C GLY A 51 -1.21 4.41 -11.44
N SER A 52 -0.96 3.72 -12.56
CA SER A 52 -1.78 2.59 -13.00
C SER A 52 -1.70 1.39 -12.03
N PHE A 53 -0.52 1.07 -11.50
CA PHE A 53 -0.39 0.03 -10.46
C PHE A 53 -1.17 0.36 -9.20
N PHE A 54 -1.14 1.62 -8.75
CA PHE A 54 -1.90 2.03 -7.58
C PHE A 54 -3.41 1.87 -7.79
N LEU A 55 -3.93 2.16 -8.99
CA LEU A 55 -5.33 1.87 -9.32
C LEU A 55 -5.63 0.37 -9.30
N CYS A 56 -4.74 -0.47 -9.83
CA CYS A 56 -4.89 -1.93 -9.76
C CYS A 56 -4.91 -2.43 -8.30
N PHE A 57 -4.04 -1.91 -7.45
CA PHE A 57 -4.02 -2.25 -6.02
C PHE A 57 -5.28 -1.77 -5.30
N ALA A 58 -5.75 -0.55 -5.60
CA ALA A 58 -7.02 -0.04 -5.06
C ALA A 58 -8.19 -0.95 -5.43
N TYR A 59 -8.28 -1.35 -6.71
CA TYR A 59 -9.31 -2.27 -7.19
C TYR A 59 -9.29 -3.61 -6.44
N ILE A 60 -8.11 -4.23 -6.30
CA ILE A 60 -7.95 -5.48 -5.56
C ILE A 60 -8.34 -5.29 -4.08
N GLN A 61 -8.01 -4.16 -3.47
CA GLN A 61 -8.38 -3.87 -2.08
C GLN A 61 -9.88 -3.78 -1.89
N PHE A 62 -10.58 -3.03 -2.74
CA PHE A 62 -12.03 -2.91 -2.68
C PHE A 62 -12.72 -4.26 -2.83
N LEU A 63 -12.32 -5.06 -3.83
CA LEU A 63 -12.89 -6.39 -4.03
C LEU A 63 -12.59 -7.34 -2.87
N SER A 64 -11.35 -7.33 -2.37
CA SER A 64 -10.92 -8.20 -1.28
C SER A 64 -11.62 -7.84 0.03
N ALA A 65 -11.98 -6.57 0.26
CA ALA A 65 -12.66 -6.14 1.48
C ALA A 65 -14.01 -6.82 1.70
N PHE A 66 -14.75 -7.16 0.63
CA PHE A 66 -16.03 -7.87 0.74
C PHE A 66 -15.87 -9.31 1.28
N ASN A 67 -14.70 -9.93 1.13
CA ASN A 67 -14.40 -11.24 1.68
C ASN A 67 -12.94 -11.33 2.15
N ILE A 68 -12.61 -10.49 3.15
CA ILE A 68 -11.22 -10.29 3.58
C ILE A 68 -10.57 -11.56 4.12
N ARG A 69 -11.36 -12.52 4.63
CA ARG A 69 -10.83 -13.81 5.11
C ARG A 69 -10.31 -14.65 3.96
N ARG A 70 -11.05 -14.76 2.85
CA ARG A 70 -10.63 -15.49 1.65
C ARG A 70 -9.41 -14.84 1.00
N TYR A 71 -9.35 -13.51 1.04
CA TYR A 71 -8.31 -12.72 0.41
C TYR A 71 -7.25 -12.20 1.40
N ALA A 72 -7.06 -12.89 2.52
CA ALA A 72 -6.06 -12.51 3.53
C ALA A 72 -4.63 -12.45 2.96
N PHE A 73 -4.33 -13.29 1.96
CA PHE A 73 -3.07 -13.25 1.24
C PHE A 73 -2.82 -11.91 0.52
N ASN A 74 -3.87 -11.27 -0.02
CA ASN A 74 -3.74 -9.96 -0.66
C ASN A 74 -3.35 -8.89 0.36
N VAL A 75 -3.82 -9.01 1.61
CA VAL A 75 -3.41 -8.13 2.71
C VAL A 75 -1.92 -8.28 2.98
N GLY A 76 -1.41 -9.51 3.05
CA GLY A 76 0.02 -9.76 3.25
C GLY A 76 0.88 -9.28 2.08
N CYS A 77 0.44 -9.48 0.83
CA CYS A 77 1.13 -8.94 -0.35
C CYS A 77 1.26 -7.42 -0.26
N LEU A 78 0.18 -6.73 0.13
CA LEU A 78 0.19 -5.28 0.25
C LEU A 78 1.07 -4.80 1.42
N ILE A 79 1.09 -5.53 2.54
CA ILE A 79 2.03 -5.26 3.64
C ILE A 79 3.47 -5.28 3.12
N ILE A 80 3.87 -6.32 2.38
CA ILE A 80 5.22 -6.45 1.83
C ILE A 80 5.53 -5.28 0.90
N GLY A 81 4.64 -4.98 -0.05
CA GLY A 81 4.82 -3.88 -0.99
C GLY A 81 4.96 -2.52 -0.31
N ARG A 82 4.11 -2.22 0.69
CA ARG A 82 4.19 -0.98 1.46
C ARG A 82 5.46 -0.91 2.31
N VAL A 83 5.87 -1.99 2.96
CA VAL A 83 7.12 -2.02 3.74
C VAL A 83 8.31 -1.70 2.85
N PHE A 84 8.37 -2.34 1.68
CA PHE A 84 9.41 -2.10 0.69
C PHE A 84 9.43 -0.63 0.26
N TYR A 85 8.28 -0.06 -0.09
CA TYR A 85 8.15 1.34 -0.45
C TYR A 85 8.62 2.30 0.66
N VAL A 86 8.16 2.11 1.90
CA VAL A 86 8.50 2.98 3.04
C VAL A 86 10.01 2.96 3.31
N ILE A 87 10.62 1.76 3.28
CA ILE A 87 12.07 1.60 3.45
C ILE A 87 12.81 2.33 2.34
N GLN A 88 12.42 2.12 1.07
CA GLN A 88 13.04 2.79 -0.06
C GLN A 88 12.93 4.30 0.05
N LEU A 89 11.73 4.83 0.31
CA LEU A 89 11.48 6.27 0.42
C LEU A 89 12.40 6.92 1.46
N TYR A 90 12.42 6.41 2.69
CA TYR A 90 13.24 7.00 3.75
C TYR A 90 14.74 6.75 3.57
N THR A 91 15.13 5.64 2.93
CA THR A 91 16.54 5.40 2.59
C THR A 91 17.02 6.45 1.58
N TYR A 92 16.30 6.65 0.48
CA TYR A 92 16.68 7.64 -0.54
C TYR A 92 16.65 9.06 0.02
N MET A 93 15.64 9.41 0.82
CA MET A 93 15.60 10.71 1.50
C MET A 93 16.77 10.96 2.44
N SER A 94 17.35 9.92 3.06
CA SER A 94 18.42 10.07 4.05
C SER A 94 19.83 10.00 3.45
N PHE A 95 19.99 9.23 2.38
CA PHE A 95 21.32 8.87 1.85
C PHE A 95 21.61 9.44 0.45
N VAL A 96 20.62 10.02 -0.24
CA VAL A 96 20.80 10.62 -1.57
C VAL A 96 20.66 12.13 -1.47
N GLU A 97 21.78 12.84 -1.65
CA GLU A 97 21.79 14.29 -1.67
C GLU A 97 20.88 14.84 -2.78
N GLY A 98 20.05 15.84 -2.44
CA GLY A 98 19.10 16.44 -3.37
C GLY A 98 17.82 15.64 -3.62
N PHE A 99 17.62 14.48 -2.96
CA PHE A 99 16.38 13.73 -3.10
C PHE A 99 15.18 14.54 -2.55
N PRO A 100 14.05 14.63 -3.30
CA PRO A 100 12.93 15.46 -2.89
C PRO A 100 12.25 14.91 -1.63
N SER A 101 12.17 15.75 -0.60
CA SER A 101 11.47 15.40 0.64
C SER A 101 9.96 15.60 0.57
N THR A 102 9.42 16.11 -0.54
CA THR A 102 8.01 16.48 -0.70
C THR A 102 7.02 15.35 -0.38
N PHE A 103 7.40 14.10 -0.63
CA PHE A 103 6.54 12.94 -0.43
C PHE A 103 6.76 12.20 0.89
N TRP A 104 7.50 12.75 1.86
CA TRP A 104 7.77 12.09 3.17
C TRP A 104 6.53 11.56 3.89
N PHE A 105 5.40 12.25 3.72
CA PHE A 105 4.14 11.94 4.40
C PHE A 105 3.49 10.66 3.88
N THR A 106 3.74 10.27 2.62
CA THR A 106 3.20 9.02 2.06
C THR A 106 3.75 7.82 2.83
N GLY A 107 5.03 7.88 3.20
CA GLY A 107 5.66 6.85 4.03
C GLY A 107 5.03 6.69 5.41
N ILE A 108 4.55 7.79 6.02
CA ILE A 108 3.85 7.75 7.31
C ILE A 108 2.47 7.10 7.15
N ILE A 109 1.73 7.47 6.11
CA ILE A 109 0.41 6.92 5.84
C ILE A 109 0.52 5.42 5.58
N ASP A 110 1.46 5.01 4.73
CA ASP A 110 1.70 3.60 4.40
C ASP A 110 2.19 2.81 5.61
N GLY A 111 3.11 3.38 6.40
CA GLY A 111 3.55 2.85 7.69
C GLY A 111 2.38 2.61 8.64
N THR A 112 1.43 3.56 8.70
CA THR A 112 0.23 3.45 9.53
C THR A 112 -0.66 2.31 9.06
N PHE A 113 -0.90 2.18 7.75
CA PHE A 113 -1.68 1.06 7.20
C PHE A 113 -1.03 -0.29 7.48
N ILE A 114 0.29 -0.42 7.33
CA ILE A 114 1.02 -1.65 7.69
C ILE A 114 0.74 -2.05 9.13
N LEU A 115 0.90 -1.11 10.08
CA LEU A 115 0.67 -1.38 11.50
C LEU A 115 -0.79 -1.77 11.77
N LEU A 116 -1.74 -1.04 11.18
CA LEU A 116 -3.16 -1.35 11.32
C LEU A 116 -3.49 -2.74 10.75
N TYR A 117 -2.94 -3.13 9.60
CA TYR A 117 -3.15 -4.45 9.03
C TYR A 117 -2.66 -5.56 9.95
N LEU A 118 -1.44 -5.44 10.48
CA LEU A 118 -0.87 -6.44 11.39
C LEU A 118 -1.69 -6.55 12.68
N ILE A 119 -2.08 -5.42 13.27
CA ILE A 119 -2.86 -5.38 14.51
C ILE A 119 -4.26 -5.93 14.29
N LEU A 120 -4.97 -5.49 13.24
CA LEU A 120 -6.36 -5.87 12.98
C LEU A 120 -6.48 -7.29 12.45
N ALA A 121 -5.52 -7.77 11.65
CA ALA A 121 -5.47 -9.17 11.23
C ALA A 121 -5.29 -10.10 12.43
N ARG A 122 -4.33 -9.81 13.30
CA ARG A 122 -4.11 -10.59 14.53
C ARG A 122 -5.33 -10.55 15.46
N ARG A 123 -5.92 -9.37 15.65
CA ARG A 123 -7.16 -9.21 16.45
C ARG A 123 -8.35 -9.94 15.83
N GLY A 124 -8.41 -10.05 14.50
CA GLY A 124 -9.44 -10.75 13.75
C GLY A 124 -9.23 -12.26 13.64
N GLY A 125 -8.15 -12.79 14.22
CA GLY A 125 -7.85 -14.22 14.25
C GLY A 125 -7.19 -14.74 12.97
N LEU A 126 -6.56 -13.86 12.17
CA LEU A 126 -5.68 -14.26 11.07
C LEU A 126 -4.24 -14.33 11.59
N GLY A 127 -3.58 -15.46 11.34
CA GLY A 127 -2.18 -15.67 11.64
C GLY A 127 -1.26 -15.24 10.50
N ALA A 128 0.05 -15.29 10.73
CA ALA A 128 1.06 -15.00 9.71
C ALA A 128 0.93 -15.93 8.48
N ARG A 129 0.54 -17.19 8.69
CA ARG A 129 0.31 -18.14 7.59
C ARG A 129 -0.82 -17.68 6.67
N ASP A 130 -1.91 -17.13 7.22
CA ASP A 130 -3.05 -16.67 6.43
C ASP A 130 -2.72 -15.43 5.60
N LEU A 131 -1.80 -14.60 6.10
CA LEU A 131 -1.36 -13.38 5.42
C LEU A 131 -0.28 -13.65 4.37
N PHE A 132 0.68 -14.54 4.66
CA PHE A 132 1.90 -14.64 3.87
C PHE A 132 2.07 -15.95 3.11
N LEU A 133 1.21 -16.94 3.34
CA LEU A 133 1.22 -18.19 2.60
C LEU A 133 -0.13 -18.39 1.91
N PRO A 134 -0.16 -18.83 0.64
CA PRO A 134 -1.40 -19.22 -0.01
C PRO A 134 -1.99 -20.43 0.73
N GLN A 135 -3.27 -20.36 1.09
CA GLN A 135 -3.99 -21.54 1.55
C GLN A 135 -4.25 -22.44 0.33
N ALA A 136 -3.75 -23.68 0.36
CA ALA A 136 -4.15 -24.68 -0.62
C ALA A 136 -5.67 -24.84 -0.54
N GLY A 137 -6.38 -24.65 -1.66
CA GLY A 137 -7.83 -24.77 -1.70
C GLY A 137 -8.25 -26.14 -1.20
N SER A 138 -9.01 -26.16 -0.11
CA SER A 138 -9.81 -27.31 0.34
C SER A 138 -11.22 -27.16 -0.19
#